data_AF-A0A935S4T5-F1
#
_entry.id   AF-A0A935S4T5-F1
#
_cell.length_a   1.000
_cell.length_b   1.000
_cell.length_c   1.000
_cell.angle_alpha   90.00
_cell.angle_beta   90.00
_cell.angle_gamma   90.00
#
_symmetry.space_group_name_H-M   'P 1'
#
loop_
_entity.id
_entity.type
_entity.pdbx_description
1 polymer ?
#
loop_
_entity_poly.entity_id
_entity_poly.type
_entity_poly.pdbx_seq_one_letter_code
_entity_poly.pdbx_strand_id
1 'polypeptide(L)'
;MAKRKIHNGTSKYFLREAAKDVLPKEIYERTDKVGFETPMKAWVIDLLPKMFADIEQAGFDFIDVAETKKHFDQNKMSHIKMVFKLFVLARWQKVFSV
;
A
#
# COMPACT_ATOMS: atom_id res chain seq x y z
N MET A 1 -18.45 -12.28 25.83
CA MET A 1 -17.69 -12.49 24.56
C MET A 1 -16.65 -11.40 24.25
N ALA A 2 -16.92 -10.11 24.46
CA ALA A 2 -16.00 -9.02 24.09
C ALA A 2 -14.58 -9.11 24.72
N LYS A 3 -14.48 -9.51 26.01
CA LYS A 3 -13.20 -9.69 26.72
C LYS A 3 -12.23 -10.69 26.09
N ARG A 4 -12.71 -11.63 25.24
CA ARG A 4 -11.85 -12.61 24.54
C ARG A 4 -11.25 -12.06 23.24
N LYS A 5 -11.89 -11.03 22.66
CA LYS A 5 -11.42 -10.39 21.42
C LYS A 5 -10.46 -9.24 21.71
N ILE A 6 -10.69 -8.50 22.80
CA ILE A 6 -9.84 -7.40 23.26
C ILE A 6 -9.64 -7.53 24.77
N HIS A 7 -8.38 -7.48 25.21
CA HIS A 7 -8.01 -7.53 26.62
C HIS A 7 -6.85 -6.58 26.89
N ASN A 8 -6.99 -5.65 27.82
CA ASN A 8 -5.96 -4.65 28.20
C ASN A 8 -5.28 -3.98 26.99
N GLY A 9 -6.08 -3.48 26.04
CA GLY A 9 -5.59 -2.84 24.81
C GLY A 9 -5.07 -3.81 23.73
N THR A 10 -4.98 -5.11 24.01
CA THR A 10 -4.52 -6.12 23.06
C THR A 10 -5.68 -6.69 22.25
N SER A 11 -5.65 -6.47 20.93
CA SER A 11 -6.60 -7.06 20.00
C SER A 11 -6.27 -8.52 19.68
N LYS A 12 -7.30 -9.31 19.33
CA LYS A 12 -7.22 -10.74 19.03
C LYS A 12 -6.62 -11.55 20.19
N TYR A 13 -6.83 -11.11 21.43
CA TYR A 13 -6.19 -11.65 22.64
C TYR A 13 -6.25 -13.18 22.72
N PHE A 14 -7.45 -13.77 22.57
CA PHE A 14 -7.60 -15.23 22.61
C PHE A 14 -6.81 -15.98 21.53
N LEU A 15 -6.72 -15.43 20.31
CA LEU A 15 -5.93 -16.02 19.23
C LEU A 15 -4.44 -15.97 19.53
N ARG A 16 -3.96 -14.89 20.16
CA ARG A 16 -2.55 -14.72 20.54
C ARG A 16 -2.15 -15.70 21.63
N GLU A 17 -2.94 -15.81 22.70
CA GLU A 17 -2.67 -16.76 23.80
C GLU A 17 -2.71 -18.21 23.31
N ALA A 18 -3.65 -18.57 22.43
CA ALA A 18 -3.73 -19.92 21.87
C ALA A 18 -2.51 -20.32 21.01
N ALA A 19 -1.77 -19.35 20.47
CA ALA A 19 -0.60 -19.58 19.63
C ALA A 19 0.72 -19.15 20.30
N LYS A 20 0.68 -18.79 21.59
CA LYS A 20 1.82 -18.20 22.32
C LYS A 20 3.06 -19.10 22.32
N ASP A 21 2.86 -20.41 22.41
CA ASP A 21 3.95 -21.38 22.51
C ASP A 21 4.63 -21.67 21.16
N VAL A 22 4.04 -21.25 20.04
CA VAL A 22 4.56 -21.50 18.68
C VAL A 22 4.99 -20.23 17.94
N LEU A 23 4.57 -19.05 18.41
CA LEU A 23 4.94 -17.77 17.81
C LEU A 23 6.24 -17.24 18.43
N PRO A 24 7.16 -16.70 17.61
CA PRO A 24 8.25 -15.88 18.12
C PRO A 24 7.69 -14.71 18.95
N LYS A 25 8.39 -14.37 20.04
CA LYS A 25 7.99 -13.30 20.98
C LYS A 25 7.64 -11.98 20.25
N GLU A 26 8.46 -11.61 19.28
CA GLU A 26 8.30 -10.41 18.45
C GLU A 26 6.95 -10.38 17.71
N ILE A 27 6.46 -11.53 17.24
CA ILE A 27 5.17 -11.65 16.54
C ILE A 27 4.02 -11.62 17.54
N TYR A 28 4.18 -12.29 18.69
CA TYR A 28 3.19 -12.33 19.75
C TYR A 28 2.92 -10.94 20.35
N GLU A 29 3.98 -10.16 20.61
CA GLU A 29 3.91 -8.83 21.24
C GLU A 29 3.58 -7.71 20.26
N ARG A 30 3.57 -7.99 18.95
CA ARG A 30 3.29 -6.99 17.92
C ARG A 30 1.93 -6.33 18.09
N THR A 31 1.91 -5.01 18.27
CA THR A 31 0.69 -4.21 18.44
C THR A 31 0.25 -3.53 17.15
N ASP A 32 1.17 -3.29 16.20
CA ASP A 32 0.84 -2.79 14.89
C ASP A 32 0.02 -3.81 14.09
N LYS A 33 -0.99 -3.29 13.42
CA LYS A 33 -1.83 -4.03 12.48
C LYS A 33 -1.42 -3.64 11.07
N VAL A 34 -0.31 -4.20 10.62
CA VAL A 34 0.08 -4.16 9.22
C VAL A 34 -0.78 -5.19 8.49
N GLY A 35 -1.49 -4.75 7.45
CA GLY A 35 -2.23 -5.65 6.56
C GLY A 35 -1.28 -6.42 5.64
N PHE A 36 -1.65 -6.53 4.37
CA PHE A 36 -0.74 -6.97 3.31
C PHE A 36 -0.12 -5.74 2.66
N GLU A 37 0.69 -5.00 3.41
CA GLU A 37 1.36 -3.83 2.85
C GLU A 37 2.41 -4.28 1.83
N THR A 38 2.31 -3.72 0.64
CA THR A 38 3.30 -3.95 -0.42
C THR A 38 4.49 -3.03 -0.21
N PRO A 39 5.69 -3.38 -0.71
CA PRO A 39 6.84 -2.49 -0.72
C PRO A 39 6.67 -1.39 -1.79
N MET A 40 5.56 -0.64 -1.72
CA MET A 40 5.07 0.31 -2.72
C MET A 40 6.14 1.33 -3.11
N LYS A 41 6.89 1.86 -2.12
CA LYS A 41 7.94 2.84 -2.38
C LYS A 41 9.05 2.25 -3.27
N ALA A 42 9.51 1.04 -2.97
CA ALA A 42 10.53 0.37 -3.77
C ALA A 42 10.01 0.15 -5.20
N TRP A 43 8.79 -0.40 -5.34
CA TRP A 43 8.18 -0.62 -6.65
C TRP A 43 8.03 0.64 -7.48
N VAL A 44 7.56 1.74 -6.87
CA VAL A 44 7.39 3.02 -7.58
C VAL A 44 8.75 3.59 -8.00
N ILE A 45 9.78 3.51 -7.15
CA ILE A 45 11.13 3.99 -7.50
C ILE A 45 11.71 3.16 -8.65
N ASP A 46 11.65 1.83 -8.54
CA ASP A 46 12.25 0.90 -9.51
C ASP A 46 11.53 0.94 -10.87
N LEU A 47 10.22 1.17 -10.87
CA LEU A 47 9.39 1.14 -12.08
C LEU A 47 8.90 2.51 -12.52
N LEU A 48 9.42 3.60 -11.94
CA LEU A 48 8.91 4.96 -12.14
C LEU A 48 8.73 5.34 -13.62
N PRO A 49 9.72 5.11 -14.51
CA PRO A 49 9.58 5.49 -15.92
C PRO A 49 8.47 4.71 -16.62
N LYS A 50 8.35 3.41 -16.31
CA LYS A 50 7.31 2.53 -16.86
C LYS A 50 5.92 2.93 -16.34
N MET A 51 5.80 3.22 -15.05
CA MET A 51 4.53 3.64 -14.46
C MET A 51 4.03 4.94 -15.09
N PHE A 52 4.92 5.92 -15.28
CA PHE A 52 4.55 7.16 -15.95
C PHE A 52 4.19 6.95 -17.43
N ALA A 53 4.90 6.08 -18.15
CA ALA A 53 4.52 5.75 -19.53
C ALA A 53 3.12 5.12 -19.62
N ASP A 54 2.79 4.19 -18.71
CA ASP A 54 1.45 3.59 -18.63
C ASP A 54 0.38 4.65 -18.27
N ILE A 55 0.70 5.62 -17.40
CA ILE A 55 -0.21 6.73 -17.04
C ILE A 55 -0.43 7.68 -18.21
N GLU A 56 0.62 8.03 -18.97
CA GLU A 56 0.51 8.87 -20.18
C GLU A 56 -0.33 8.16 -21.25
N GLN A 57 -0.12 6.86 -21.43
CA GLN A 57 -0.89 6.06 -22.39
C GLN A 57 -2.38 5.99 -22.02
N ALA A 58 -2.72 6.03 -20.73
CA ALA A 58 -4.11 6.02 -20.27
C ALA A 58 -4.90 7.29 -20.66
N GLY A 59 -4.20 8.40 -20.93
CA GLY A 59 -4.82 9.61 -21.47
C GLY A 59 -5.85 10.26 -20.53
N PHE A 60 -5.56 10.31 -19.22
CA PHE A 60 -6.48 10.90 -18.24
C PHE A 60 -6.66 12.42 -18.44
N ASP A 61 -7.87 12.86 -18.79
CA ASP A 61 -8.19 14.29 -18.99
C ASP A 61 -8.11 15.15 -17.71
N PHE A 62 -8.13 14.52 -16.54
CA PHE A 62 -8.10 15.20 -15.25
C PHE A 62 -6.69 15.34 -14.65
N ILE A 63 -5.65 14.93 -15.39
CA ILE A 63 -4.26 14.97 -14.90
C ILE A 63 -3.33 15.54 -15.97
N ASP A 64 -2.55 16.54 -15.58
CA ASP A 64 -1.35 16.92 -16.31
C ASP A 64 -0.18 16.03 -15.87
N VAL A 65 0.18 15.06 -16.71
CA VAL A 65 1.23 14.10 -16.41
C VAL A 65 2.62 14.75 -16.45
N ALA A 66 2.84 15.76 -17.31
CA ALA A 66 4.09 16.47 -17.39
C ALA A 66 4.36 17.26 -16.10
N GLU A 67 3.34 17.96 -15.61
CA GLU A 67 3.42 18.70 -14.35
C GLU A 67 3.59 17.76 -13.15
N THR A 68 2.90 16.62 -13.17
CA THR A 68 3.02 15.57 -12.13
C THR A 68 4.44 15.01 -12.08
N LYS A 69 5.06 14.72 -13.24
CA LYS A 69 6.45 14.26 -13.33
C LYS A 69 7.42 15.29 -12.76
N LYS A 70 7.23 16.56 -13.12
CA LYS A 70 8.10 17.67 -12.69
C LYS A 70 8.10 17.88 -11.18
N HIS A 71 6.94 17.72 -10.54
CA HIS A 71 6.78 17.91 -9.09
C HIS A 71 6.92 16.62 -8.28
N PHE A 72 7.22 15.50 -8.93
CA PHE A 72 7.40 14.24 -8.25
C PHE A 72 8.63 14.28 -7.31
N ASP A 73 8.44 13.79 -6.10
CA ASP A 73 9.48 13.73 -5.07
C ASP A 73 9.42 12.34 -4.43
N GLN A 74 10.45 11.53 -4.69
CA GLN A 74 10.56 10.16 -4.19
C GLN A 74 10.64 10.06 -2.66
N ASN A 75 10.96 11.16 -1.98
CA ASN A 75 11.00 11.22 -0.52
C ASN A 75 9.61 11.52 0.08
N LYS A 76 8.67 12.05 -0.71
CA LYS A 76 7.30 12.30 -0.28
C LYS A 76 6.42 11.08 -0.52
N MET A 77 6.03 10.41 0.57
CA MET A 77 5.16 9.24 0.51
C MET A 77 3.79 9.54 -0.13
N SER A 78 3.29 10.77 -0.04
CA SER A 78 2.07 11.19 -0.75
C SER A 78 2.24 11.12 -2.27
N HIS A 79 3.42 11.48 -2.80
CA HIS A 79 3.71 11.44 -4.25
C HIS A 79 3.84 9.99 -4.71
N ILE A 80 4.56 9.15 -3.96
CA ILE A 80 4.63 7.70 -4.18
C ILE A 80 3.24 7.08 -4.26
N LYS A 81 2.38 7.37 -3.27
CA LYS A 81 1.00 6.87 -3.22
C LYS A 81 0.16 7.36 -4.39
N MET A 82 0.35 8.61 -4.83
CA MET A 82 -0.38 9.16 -5.97
C MET A 82 0.00 8.42 -7.26
N VAL A 83 1.30 8.33 -7.59
CA VAL A 83 1.78 7.64 -8.80
C VAL A 83 1.31 6.19 -8.82
N PHE A 84 1.40 5.48 -7.68
CA PHE A 84 0.92 4.10 -7.61
C PHE A 84 -0.58 3.97 -7.89
N LYS A 85 -1.41 4.87 -7.36
CA LYS A 85 -2.86 4.87 -7.63
C LYS A 85 -3.19 5.13 -9.09
N LEU A 86 -2.52 6.10 -9.70
CA LEU A 86 -2.70 6.42 -11.12
C LEU A 86 -2.26 5.26 -12.02
N PHE A 87 -1.14 4.63 -11.69
CA PHE A 87 -0.69 3.44 -12.38
C PHE A 87 -1.72 2.30 -12.26
N VAL A 88 -2.23 2.00 -11.06
CA VAL A 88 -3.26 0.98 -10.87
C VAL A 88 -4.53 1.30 -11.67
N LEU A 89 -4.95 2.57 -11.70
CA LEU A 89 -6.07 3.02 -12.51
C LEU A 89 -5.81 2.82 -14.01
N ALA A 90 -4.62 3.17 -14.51
CA ALA A 90 -4.23 2.96 -15.91
C ALA A 90 -4.23 1.47 -16.30
N ARG A 91 -3.74 0.60 -15.40
CA ARG A 91 -3.80 -0.86 -15.58
C ARG A 91 -5.23 -1.36 -15.61
N TRP A 92 -6.09 -0.87 -14.73
CA TRP A 92 -7.51 -1.20 -14.71
C TRP A 92 -8.18 -0.79 -16.02
N GLN A 93 -8.00 0.46 -16.45
CA GLN A 93 -8.55 0.99 -17.70
C GLN A 93 -8.16 0.09 -18.90
N LYS A 94 -6.87 -0.27 -18.99
CA LYS A 94 -6.36 -1.15 -20.04
C LYS A 94 -7.01 -2.54 -20.04
N VAL A 95 -7.26 -3.12 -18.86
CA VAL A 95 -7.86 -4.46 -18.73
C VAL A 95 -9.34 -4.44 -19.08
N PHE A 96 -10.05 -3.37 -18.72
CA PHE A 96 -11.51 -3.27 -18.93
C PHE A 96 -11.90 -2.49 -20.18
N SER A 97 -10.92 -2.02 -20.97
CA SER A 97 -11.12 -1.24 -22.21
C SER A 97 -12.02 -0.02 -22.02
N VAL A 98 -11.83 0.67 -20.89
CA VAL A 98 -12.51 1.93 -20.54
C VAL A 98 -11.67 3.13 -20.98
#